data_AF-A0A8T4SJB7-F1
#
_entry.id   AF-A0A8T4SJB7-F1
#
_cell.length_a   1.000
_cell.length_b   1.000
_cell.length_c   1.000
_cell.angle_alpha   90.00
_cell.angle_beta   90.00
_cell.angle_gamma   90.00
#
_symmetry.space_group_name_H-M   'P 1'
#
loop_
_entity.id
_entity.type
_entity.pdbx_description
1 polymer ?
#
loop_
_entity_poly.entity_id
_entity_poly.type
_entity_poly.pdbx_seq_one_letter_code
_entity_poly.pdbx_strand_id
1 'polypeptide(L)'
;MTVQQVLDLRQKGMTDNQVIQELQKQGMSTQQIFDSLSQADLAGPSAQPSWEADMPPMPAPPGMGMPEPSHYAQQQSPQYSGGEERLQEVAEAIISEKWDELLKEMQKVVGWKERMDGEVQSMKDALSSLKDEFNQLRQGILGKVTEADERMREVSSELKAVHNIFKDVLPTFTENVAELSRVTSKLSPKKK
;
A
#
# COMPACT_ATOMS: atom_id res chain seq x y z
N MET A 1 25.40 31.96 18.11
CA MET A 1 25.78 30.64 17.54
C MET A 1 25.05 30.32 16.23
N THR A 2 24.08 31.12 15.80
CA THR A 2 23.16 30.83 14.70
C THR A 2 23.70 31.16 13.31
N VAL A 3 24.51 32.22 13.17
CA VAL A 3 25.14 32.61 11.89
C VAL A 3 26.07 31.52 11.35
N GLN A 4 26.85 30.87 12.22
CA GLN A 4 27.78 29.82 11.81
C GLN A 4 27.05 28.57 11.28
N GLN A 5 25.87 28.28 11.83
CA GLN A 5 25.04 27.16 11.41
C GLN A 5 24.40 27.40 10.04
N VAL A 6 23.93 28.63 9.79
CA VAL A 6 23.44 29.05 8.46
C VAL A 6 24.56 28.91 7.41
N LEU A 7 25.77 29.35 7.74
CA LEU A 7 26.93 29.24 6.84
C LEU A 7 27.33 27.78 6.56
N ASP A 8 27.33 26.90 7.58
CA ASP A 8 27.65 25.47 7.41
C ASP A 8 26.59 24.75 6.55
N LEU A 9 25.31 25.06 6.73
CA LEU A 9 24.22 24.49 5.94
C LEU A 9 24.24 25.00 4.49
N ARG A 10 24.55 26.29 4.27
CA ARG A 10 24.78 26.85 2.93
C ARG A 10 26.01 26.23 2.25
N GLN A 11 27.11 26.00 2.98
CA GLN A 11 28.29 25.28 2.45
C GLN A 11 27.99 23.85 2.01
N LYS A 12 26.98 23.22 2.63
CA LYS A 12 26.45 21.92 2.21
C LYS A 12 25.54 21.99 0.98
N GLY A 13 25.35 23.18 0.38
CA GLY A 13 24.54 23.41 -0.81
C GLY A 13 23.03 23.49 -0.55
N MET A 14 22.62 23.69 0.71
CA MET A 14 21.20 23.86 1.04
C MET A 14 20.72 25.25 0.66
N THR A 15 19.50 25.33 0.14
CA THR A 15 18.82 26.60 -0.18
C THR A 15 18.29 27.25 1.10
N ASP A 16 18.12 28.57 1.09
CA ASP A 16 17.69 29.33 2.27
C ASP A 16 16.37 28.82 2.86
N ASN A 17 15.42 28.40 2.01
CA ASN A 17 14.17 27.79 2.47
C ASN A 17 14.40 26.46 3.21
N GLN A 18 15.36 25.65 2.79
CA GLN A 18 15.72 24.40 3.47
C GLN A 18 16.46 24.67 4.78
N VAL A 19 17.32 25.69 4.81
CA VAL A 19 17.99 26.14 6.03
C VAL A 19 16.96 26.62 7.06
N ILE A 20 15.96 27.40 6.64
CA ILE A 20 14.86 27.86 7.51
C ILE A 20 14.11 26.67 8.12
N GLN A 21 13.74 25.66 7.31
CA GLN A 21 13.03 24.48 7.80
C GLN A 21 13.86 23.65 8.79
N GLU A 22 15.16 23.49 8.53
CA GLU A 22 16.06 22.74 9.41
C GLU A 22 16.27 23.46 10.76
N LEU A 23 16.40 24.79 10.74
CA LEU A 23 16.55 25.59 11.97
C LEU A 23 15.24 25.67 12.77
N GLN A 24 14.08 25.70 12.10
CA GLN A 24 12.77 25.58 12.76
C GLN A 24 12.60 24.23 13.44
N LYS A 25 13.04 23.14 12.80
CA LYS A 25 13.04 21.79 13.39
C LYS A 25 13.92 21.67 14.63
N GLN A 26 14.97 22.50 14.71
CA GLN A 26 15.83 22.65 15.88
C GLN A 26 15.24 23.58 16.95
N GLY A 27 14.01 24.07 16.75
CA GLY A 27 13.27 24.87 17.73
C GLY A 27 13.64 26.35 17.76
N MET A 28 14.31 26.87 16.73
CA MET A 28 14.67 28.29 16.67
C MET A 28 13.49 29.14 16.23
N SER A 29 13.39 30.36 16.79
CA SER A 29 12.32 31.28 16.42
C SER A 29 12.57 31.90 15.04
N THR A 30 11.49 32.21 14.33
CA THR A 30 11.54 32.80 12.99
C THR A 30 12.37 34.09 12.97
N GLN A 31 12.25 34.94 13.99
CA GLN A 31 13.06 36.17 14.11
C GLN A 31 14.56 35.87 14.22
N GLN A 32 14.95 34.91 15.07
CA GLN A 32 16.35 34.51 15.22
C GLN A 32 16.91 33.91 13.93
N ILE A 33 16.09 33.18 13.17
CA ILE A 33 16.47 32.59 11.88
C ILE A 33 16.73 33.69 10.86
N PHE A 34 15.82 34.65 10.71
CA PHE A 34 15.96 35.77 9.77
C PHE A 34 17.16 36.66 10.12
N ASP A 35 17.35 37.02 11.39
CA ASP A 35 18.50 37.81 11.83
C ASP A 35 19.82 37.10 11.47
N SER A 36 19.85 35.78 11.62
CA SER A 36 21.04 34.97 11.35
C SER A 36 21.31 34.78 9.86
N LEU A 37 20.25 34.69 9.05
CA LEU A 37 20.34 34.64 7.58
C LEU A 37 20.84 35.98 7.02
N SER A 38 20.25 37.10 7.44
CA SER A 38 20.70 38.43 7.03
C SER A 38 22.14 38.69 7.48
N GLN A 39 22.53 38.28 8.69
CA GLN A 39 23.90 38.43 9.17
C GLN A 39 24.89 37.49 8.46
N ALA A 40 24.46 36.28 8.05
CA ALA A 40 25.25 35.37 7.24
C ALA A 40 25.42 35.86 5.79
N ASP A 41 24.42 36.56 5.25
CA ASP A 41 24.46 37.16 3.92
C ASP A 41 25.46 38.32 3.86
N LEU A 42 25.51 39.13 4.93
CA LEU A 42 26.48 40.21 5.09
C LEU A 42 27.92 39.72 5.33
N ALA A 43 28.08 38.48 5.84
CA ALA A 43 29.39 37.87 6.12
C ALA A 43 29.89 36.94 5.01
N GLY A 44 29.06 36.62 4.02
CA GLY A 44 29.37 35.67 2.95
C GLY A 44 29.89 36.35 1.66
N PRO A 45 30.84 35.74 0.92
CA PRO A 45 31.39 36.33 -0.31
C PRO A 45 30.50 36.09 -1.55
N SER A 46 29.22 35.75 -1.39
CA SER A 46 28.32 35.37 -2.49
C SER A 46 26.94 36.00 -2.31
N ALA A 47 26.88 37.30 -2.55
CA ALA A 47 25.63 37.98 -2.86
C ALA A 47 25.09 37.48 -4.21
N GLN A 48 23.92 36.85 -4.22
CA GLN A 48 23.11 36.73 -5.42
C GLN A 48 21.82 37.54 -5.23
N PRO A 49 21.52 38.50 -6.13
CA PRO A 49 20.36 39.36 -6.02
C PRO A 49 19.17 38.72 -6.75
N SER A 50 17.95 38.91 -6.24
CA SER A 50 16.74 39.00 -7.09
C SER A 50 15.48 39.24 -6.26
N TRP A 51 15.10 40.51 -6.15
CA TRP A 51 13.69 40.93 -6.15
C TRP A 51 13.57 42.44 -6.38
N GLU A 52 13.99 42.94 -7.54
CA GLU A 52 13.61 44.30 -7.99
C GLU A 52 13.23 44.23 -9.46
N ALA A 53 11.94 44.03 -9.72
CA ALA A 53 11.28 44.36 -10.98
C ALA A 53 9.76 44.33 -10.76
N ASP A 54 9.17 45.52 -10.60
CA ASP A 54 7.93 46.01 -11.24
C ASP A 54 7.21 47.03 -10.31
N MET A 55 7.59 48.31 -10.40
CA MET A 55 6.72 49.41 -9.99
C MET A 55 6.71 50.49 -11.09
N PRO A 56 5.52 50.99 -11.49
CA PRO A 56 5.39 52.04 -12.51
C PRO A 56 5.85 53.41 -11.98
N PRO A 57 6.39 54.30 -12.85
CA PRO A 57 6.93 55.59 -12.43
C PRO A 57 5.83 56.61 -12.14
N MET A 58 5.83 57.22 -10.94
CA MET A 58 5.00 58.39 -10.65
C MET A 58 5.63 59.69 -11.22
N PRO A 59 4.83 60.60 -11.80
CA PRO A 59 5.32 61.88 -12.31
C PRO A 59 5.53 62.90 -11.18
N ALA A 60 6.63 63.65 -11.26
CA ALA A 60 6.99 64.73 -10.35
C ALA A 60 6.20 66.04 -10.64
N PRO A 61 5.81 66.83 -9.62
CA PRO A 61 5.30 68.19 -9.81
C PRO A 61 6.45 69.22 -9.91
N PRO A 62 6.33 70.26 -10.76
CA PRO A 62 7.37 71.27 -10.92
C PRO A 62 7.21 72.46 -9.94
N GLY A 63 8.27 72.71 -9.16
CA GLY A 63 8.91 74.01 -8.86
C GLY A 63 8.14 75.12 -8.13
N MET A 64 8.62 75.49 -6.92
CA MET A 64 8.80 76.89 -6.50
C MET A 64 9.56 77.01 -5.15
N GLY A 65 10.56 77.90 -5.10
CA GLY A 65 10.86 78.72 -3.92
C GLY A 65 11.84 78.18 -2.85
N MET A 66 12.92 78.92 -2.62
CA MET A 66 14.05 78.67 -1.70
C MET A 66 13.81 79.32 -0.29
N PRO A 67 14.82 79.44 0.61
CA PRO A 67 15.16 78.60 1.78
C PRO A 67 14.82 79.21 3.17
N GLU A 68 14.78 78.40 4.24
CA GLU A 68 15.54 78.62 5.51
C GLU A 68 15.31 77.50 6.54
N PRO A 69 16.23 77.33 7.52
CA PRO A 69 16.40 76.08 8.23
C PRO A 69 15.65 76.00 9.57
N SER A 70 15.27 74.76 9.85
CA SER A 70 15.53 74.06 11.10
C SER A 70 14.49 74.02 12.24
N HIS A 71 14.33 72.77 12.70
CA HIS A 71 14.06 72.29 14.07
C HIS A 71 12.65 71.78 14.40
N TYR A 72 12.64 70.45 14.64
CA TYR A 72 11.64 69.62 15.35
C TYR A 72 10.34 69.28 14.61
N ALA A 73 10.46 68.42 13.59
CA ALA A 73 9.39 67.47 13.29
C ALA A 73 9.37 66.40 14.39
N GLN A 74 8.35 66.51 15.25
CA GLN A 74 7.88 65.45 16.12
C GLN A 74 7.67 64.19 15.27
N GLN A 75 8.53 63.21 15.47
CA GLN A 75 8.45 61.90 14.83
C GLN A 75 7.24 61.18 15.43
N GLN A 76 6.08 61.36 14.82
CA GLN A 76 4.95 60.46 15.02
C GLN A 76 5.36 59.14 14.39
N SER A 77 5.75 58.20 15.24
CA SER A 77 5.87 56.79 14.90
C SER A 77 4.58 56.36 14.19
N PRO A 78 4.64 55.81 12.96
CA PRO A 78 3.49 55.13 12.40
C PRO A 78 3.15 53.99 13.35
N GLN A 79 1.95 54.07 13.90
CA GLN A 79 1.33 53.02 14.67
C GLN A 79 1.42 51.73 13.84
N TYR A 80 2.20 50.76 14.33
CA TYR A 80 2.21 49.37 13.87
C TYR A 80 0.81 48.80 14.10
N SER A 81 -0.13 49.12 13.21
CA SER A 81 -1.50 48.57 13.23
C SER A 81 -1.78 47.72 12.00
N GLY A 82 -0.98 47.84 10.92
CA GLY A 82 -1.16 47.05 9.69
C GLY A 82 -0.27 45.81 9.58
N GLY A 83 0.67 45.61 10.51
CA GLY A 83 1.54 44.43 10.52
C GLY A 83 0.85 43.19 11.06
N GLU A 84 0.10 43.34 12.16
CA GLU A 84 -0.69 42.25 12.77
C GLU A 84 -1.85 41.83 11.87
N GLU A 85 -2.54 42.79 11.22
CA GLU A 85 -3.61 42.51 10.26
C GLU A 85 -3.11 41.68 9.07
N ARG A 86 -1.97 42.05 8.48
CA ARG A 86 -1.37 41.27 7.38
C ARG A 86 -0.86 39.90 7.83
N LEU A 87 -0.30 39.81 9.03
CA LEU A 87 0.15 38.54 9.59
C LEU A 87 -1.02 37.62 9.92
N GLN A 88 -2.16 38.20 10.33
CA GLN A 88 -3.40 37.50 10.57
C GLN A 88 -4.06 37.05 9.26
N GLU A 89 -4.10 37.89 8.22
CA GLU A 89 -4.57 37.50 6.88
C GLU A 89 -3.75 36.33 6.32
N VAL A 90 -2.42 36.39 6.43
CA VAL A 90 -1.53 35.31 5.99
C VAL A 90 -1.72 34.05 6.83
N ALA A 91 -1.90 34.18 8.16
CA ALA A 91 -2.18 33.05 9.03
C ALA A 91 -3.53 32.39 8.72
N GLU A 92 -4.60 33.18 8.52
CA GLU A 92 -5.92 32.68 8.15
C GLU A 92 -5.92 32.01 6.78
N ALA A 93 -5.21 32.57 5.81
CA ALA A 93 -5.03 31.94 4.49
C ALA A 93 -4.30 30.59 4.59
N ILE A 94 -3.20 30.52 5.36
CA ILE A 94 -2.44 29.27 5.57
C ILE A 94 -3.29 28.24 6.33
N ILE A 95 -4.05 28.66 7.35
CA ILE A 95 -4.93 27.77 8.10
C ILE A 95 -6.03 27.21 7.19
N SER A 96 -6.68 28.06 6.38
CA SER A 96 -7.72 27.61 5.44
C SER A 96 -7.16 26.64 4.41
N GLU A 97 -5.99 26.94 3.83
CA GLU A 97 -5.36 26.06 2.84
C GLU A 97 -5.05 24.68 3.44
N LYS A 98 -4.48 24.66 4.65
CA LYS A 98 -4.17 23.41 5.35
C LYS A 98 -5.42 22.65 5.79
N TRP A 99 -6.48 23.36 6.17
CA TRP A 99 -7.76 22.75 6.50
C TRP A 99 -8.41 22.08 5.28
N ASP A 100 -8.38 22.75 4.12
CA ASP A 100 -8.89 22.20 2.86
C ASP A 100 -8.06 21.01 2.37
N GLU A 101 -6.73 21.05 2.54
CA GLU A 101 -5.84 19.93 2.26
C GLU A 101 -6.19 18.71 3.14
N LEU A 102 -6.37 18.92 4.45
CA LEU A 102 -6.76 17.88 5.40
C LEU A 102 -8.14 17.29 5.08
N LEU A 103 -9.12 18.13 4.73
CA LEU A 103 -10.45 17.66 4.31
C LEU A 103 -10.37 16.78 3.06
N LYS A 104 -9.53 17.15 2.09
CA LYS A 104 -9.31 16.32 0.89
C LYS A 104 -8.67 14.98 1.23
N GLU A 105 -7.69 14.95 2.13
CA GLU A 105 -7.11 13.69 2.60
C GLU A 105 -8.13 12.83 3.35
N MET A 106 -8.98 13.45 4.17
CA MET A 106 -10.05 12.73 4.87
C MET A 106 -11.06 12.11 3.91
N GLN A 107 -11.45 12.82 2.84
CA GLN A 107 -12.30 12.25 1.79
C GLN A 107 -11.64 11.04 1.11
N LYS A 108 -10.32 11.06 0.88
CA LYS A 108 -9.59 9.88 0.35
C LYS A 108 -9.64 8.70 1.32
N VAL A 109 -9.50 8.95 2.62
CA VAL A 109 -9.58 7.91 3.66
C VAL A 109 -10.99 7.32 3.74
N VAL A 110 -12.03 8.14 3.64
CA VAL A 110 -13.43 7.66 3.59
C VAL A 110 -13.63 6.77 2.37
N GLY A 111 -13.20 7.19 1.18
CA GLY A 111 -13.30 6.38 -0.03
C GLY A 111 -12.43 5.12 0.01
N TRP A 112 -11.34 5.11 0.76
CA TRP A 112 -10.57 3.89 1.04
C TRP A 112 -11.32 2.96 1.99
N LYS A 113 -11.92 3.48 3.07
CA LYS A 113 -12.75 2.72 4.00
C LYS A 113 -13.91 2.03 3.29
N GLU A 114 -14.65 2.75 2.45
CA GLU A 114 -15.77 2.19 1.69
C GLU A 114 -15.34 1.06 0.75
N ARG A 115 -14.20 1.21 0.07
CA ARG A 115 -13.64 0.15 -0.77
C ARG A 115 -13.25 -1.08 0.05
N MET A 116 -12.59 -0.87 1.19
CA MET A 116 -12.17 -1.96 2.07
C MET A 116 -13.35 -2.67 2.71
N ASP A 117 -14.41 -1.95 3.09
CA ASP A 117 -15.67 -2.55 3.56
C ASP A 117 -16.30 -3.43 2.46
N GLY A 118 -16.25 -2.99 1.20
CA GLY A 118 -16.69 -3.78 0.04
C GLY A 118 -15.85 -5.05 -0.20
N GLU A 119 -14.52 -4.94 -0.14
CA GLU A 119 -13.60 -6.09 -0.27
C GLU A 119 -13.77 -7.10 0.87
N VAL A 120 -13.98 -6.63 2.10
CA VAL A 120 -14.26 -7.51 3.24
C VAL A 120 -15.58 -8.25 3.04
N GLN A 121 -16.61 -7.58 2.50
CA GLN A 121 -17.88 -8.23 2.25
C GLN A 121 -17.77 -9.29 1.14
N SER A 122 -17.11 -8.99 0.03
CA SER A 122 -16.91 -9.97 -1.05
C SER A 122 -16.09 -11.19 -0.59
N MET A 123 -15.10 -10.97 0.29
CA MET A 123 -14.33 -12.05 0.90
C MET A 123 -15.18 -12.95 1.81
N LYS A 124 -16.09 -12.37 2.60
CA LYS A 124 -17.04 -13.14 3.41
C LYS A 124 -17.95 -14.00 2.54
N ASP A 125 -18.46 -13.43 1.45
CA ASP A 125 -19.35 -14.13 0.53
C ASP A 125 -18.61 -15.29 -0.16
N ALA A 126 -17.38 -15.04 -0.63
CA ALA A 126 -16.52 -16.06 -1.22
C ALA A 126 -16.19 -17.20 -0.23
N LEU A 127 -15.91 -16.86 1.03
CA LEU A 127 -15.66 -17.86 2.08
C LEU A 127 -16.91 -18.70 2.38
N SER A 128 -18.10 -18.08 2.35
CA SER A 128 -19.36 -18.80 2.49
C SER A 128 -19.58 -19.77 1.33
N SER A 129 -19.39 -19.32 0.09
CA SER A 129 -19.50 -20.18 -1.10
C SER A 129 -18.52 -21.35 -1.02
N LEU A 130 -17.26 -21.09 -0.67
CA LEU A 130 -16.24 -22.13 -0.52
C LEU A 130 -16.62 -23.17 0.55
N LYS A 131 -17.19 -22.71 1.67
CA LYS A 131 -17.70 -23.60 2.72
C LYS A 131 -18.83 -24.49 2.22
N ASP A 132 -19.75 -23.94 1.43
CA ASP A 132 -20.88 -24.68 0.88
C ASP A 132 -20.42 -25.69 -0.18
N GLU A 133 -19.52 -25.30 -1.08
CA GLU A 133 -18.87 -26.18 -2.06
C GLU A 133 -18.10 -27.32 -1.36
N PHE A 134 -17.36 -27.02 -0.29
CA PHE A 134 -16.66 -28.03 0.51
C PHE A 134 -17.63 -29.02 1.16
N ASN A 135 -18.76 -28.54 1.69
CA ASN A 135 -19.78 -29.40 2.28
C ASN A 135 -20.41 -30.33 1.24
N GLN A 136 -20.71 -29.81 0.04
CA GLN A 136 -21.22 -30.60 -1.08
C GLN A 136 -20.20 -31.64 -1.54
N LEU A 137 -18.92 -31.25 -1.68
CA LEU A 137 -17.84 -32.16 -2.04
C LEU A 137 -17.70 -33.29 -1.00
N ARG A 138 -17.70 -32.95 0.30
CA ARG A 138 -17.63 -33.95 1.37
C ARG A 138 -18.79 -34.93 1.30
N GLN A 139 -20.00 -34.45 1.07
CA GLN A 139 -21.18 -35.30 0.93
C GLN A 139 -21.09 -36.20 -0.30
N GLY A 140 -20.65 -35.66 -1.44
CA GLY A 140 -20.45 -36.42 -2.67
C GLY A 140 -19.35 -37.48 -2.55
N ILE A 141 -18.24 -37.17 -1.87
CA ILE A 141 -17.16 -38.13 -1.59
C ILE A 141 -17.67 -39.25 -0.67
N LEU A 142 -18.37 -38.91 0.41
CA LEU A 142 -18.96 -39.92 1.30
C LEU A 142 -19.90 -40.86 0.53
N GLY A 143 -20.76 -40.31 -0.34
CA GLY A 143 -21.63 -41.12 -1.20
C GLY A 143 -20.83 -42.06 -2.12
N LYS A 144 -19.81 -41.54 -2.82
CA LYS A 144 -18.95 -42.38 -3.69
C LYS A 144 -18.18 -43.45 -2.94
N VAL A 145 -17.74 -43.17 -1.70
CA VAL A 145 -17.05 -44.16 -0.87
C VAL A 145 -18.02 -45.25 -0.42
N THR A 146 -19.25 -44.90 -0.06
CA THR A 146 -20.30 -45.88 0.27
C THR A 146 -20.65 -46.75 -0.95
N GLU A 147 -20.84 -46.16 -2.13
CA GLU A 147 -21.07 -46.92 -3.37
C GLU A 147 -19.89 -47.84 -3.70
N ALA A 148 -18.65 -47.40 -3.44
CA ALA A 148 -17.47 -48.23 -3.64
C ALA A 148 -17.42 -49.41 -2.66
N ASP A 149 -17.79 -49.20 -1.39
CA ASP A 149 -17.89 -50.26 -0.37
C ASP A 149 -18.96 -51.31 -0.76
N GLU A 150 -20.13 -50.86 -1.22
CA GLU A 150 -21.20 -51.73 -1.69
C GLU A 150 -20.76 -52.56 -2.90
N ARG A 151 -20.14 -51.93 -3.91
CA ARG A 151 -19.57 -52.63 -5.07
C ARG A 151 -18.50 -53.63 -4.65
N MET A 152 -17.64 -53.29 -3.69
CA MET A 152 -16.60 -54.20 -3.21
C MET A 152 -17.20 -55.42 -2.49
N ARG A 153 -18.31 -55.24 -1.78
CA ARG A 153 -19.10 -56.33 -1.18
C ARG A 153 -19.73 -57.23 -2.24
N GLU A 154 -20.30 -56.66 -3.29
CA GLU A 154 -20.87 -57.40 -4.42
C GLU A 154 -19.77 -58.23 -5.12
N VAL A 155 -18.65 -57.60 -5.47
CA VAL A 155 -17.48 -58.29 -6.06
C VAL A 155 -16.98 -59.40 -5.14
N SER A 156 -16.99 -59.21 -3.81
CA SER A 156 -16.61 -60.26 -2.86
C SER A 156 -17.59 -61.44 -2.87
N SER A 157 -18.88 -61.20 -3.12
CA SER A 157 -19.89 -62.25 -3.28
C SER A 157 -19.70 -63.01 -4.59
N GLU A 158 -19.49 -62.29 -5.70
CA GLU A 158 -19.19 -62.89 -7.00
C GLU A 158 -17.90 -63.72 -6.93
N LEU A 159 -16.85 -63.21 -6.30
CA LEU A 159 -15.60 -63.93 -6.11
C LEU A 159 -15.79 -65.22 -5.31
N LYS A 160 -16.67 -65.22 -4.30
CA LYS A 160 -17.04 -66.44 -3.56
C LYS A 160 -17.80 -67.43 -4.44
N ALA A 161 -18.70 -66.96 -5.29
CA ALA A 161 -19.40 -67.82 -6.25
C ALA A 161 -18.42 -68.45 -7.24
N VAL A 162 -17.51 -67.65 -7.81
CA VAL A 162 -16.43 -68.12 -8.68
C VAL A 162 -15.54 -69.14 -7.96
N HIS A 163 -15.18 -68.87 -6.70
CA HIS A 163 -14.41 -69.81 -5.87
C HIS A 163 -15.12 -71.14 -5.67
N ASN A 164 -16.43 -71.13 -5.41
CA ASN A 164 -17.22 -72.35 -5.27
C ASN A 164 -17.32 -73.11 -6.60
N ILE A 165 -17.56 -72.42 -7.72
CA ILE A 165 -17.55 -73.04 -9.04
C ILE A 165 -16.18 -73.65 -9.34
N PHE A 166 -15.10 -72.96 -8.99
CA PHE A 166 -13.74 -73.47 -9.20
C PHE A 166 -13.47 -74.72 -8.35
N LYS A 167 -13.96 -74.76 -7.11
CA LYS A 167 -13.92 -75.95 -6.27
C LYS A 167 -14.69 -77.13 -6.87
N ASP A 168 -15.80 -76.87 -7.56
CA ASP A 168 -16.62 -77.92 -8.17
C ASP A 168 -16.02 -78.39 -9.50
N VAL A 169 -15.44 -77.48 -10.30
CA VAL A 169 -14.90 -77.79 -11.63
C VAL A 169 -13.50 -78.41 -11.55
N LEU A 170 -12.64 -77.99 -10.63
CA LEU A 170 -11.27 -78.52 -10.50
C LEU A 170 -11.22 -80.05 -10.41
N PRO A 171 -12.01 -80.72 -9.54
CA PRO A 171 -12.05 -82.16 -9.45
C PRO A 171 -12.48 -82.81 -10.77
N THR A 172 -13.56 -82.31 -11.39
CA THR A 172 -14.07 -82.84 -12.67
C THR A 172 -13.04 -82.69 -13.78
N PHE A 173 -12.32 -81.56 -13.83
CA PHE A 173 -11.26 -81.34 -14.80
C PHE A 173 -10.07 -82.29 -14.58
N THR A 174 -9.69 -82.51 -13.31
CA THR A 174 -8.61 -83.44 -12.93
C THR A 174 -8.98 -84.88 -13.29
N GLU A 175 -10.22 -85.28 -13.01
CA GLU A 175 -10.76 -86.59 -13.34
C GLU A 175 -10.81 -86.81 -14.85
N ASN A 176 -11.34 -85.84 -15.61
CA ASN A 176 -11.38 -85.88 -17.08
C ASN A 176 -9.98 -85.97 -17.70
N VAL A 177 -9.00 -85.21 -17.20
CA VAL A 177 -7.61 -85.27 -17.68
C VAL A 177 -6.98 -86.63 -17.33
N ALA A 178 -7.25 -87.17 -16.14
CA ALA A 178 -6.77 -88.49 -15.74
C ALA A 178 -7.38 -89.61 -16.61
N GLU A 179 -8.67 -89.52 -16.94
CA GLU A 179 -9.32 -90.43 -17.88
C GLU A 179 -8.73 -90.32 -19.29
N LEU A 180 -8.57 -89.10 -19.81
CA LEU A 180 -7.96 -88.86 -21.12
C LEU A 180 -6.54 -89.44 -21.19
N SER A 181 -5.75 -89.26 -20.14
CA SER A 181 -4.41 -89.83 -19.99
C SER A 181 -4.44 -91.35 -19.98
N ARG A 182 -5.39 -91.97 -19.27
CA ARG A 182 -5.60 -93.43 -19.28
C ARG A 182 -5.99 -93.94 -20.66
N VAL A 183 -6.94 -93.29 -21.33
CA VAL A 183 -7.40 -93.65 -22.68
C VAL A 183 -6.25 -93.52 -23.68
N THR A 184 -5.50 -92.43 -23.61
CA THR A 184 -4.30 -92.20 -24.44
C THR A 184 -3.22 -93.24 -24.17
N SER A 185 -2.96 -93.59 -22.90
CA SER A 185 -1.97 -94.61 -22.53
C SER A 185 -2.36 -96.02 -23.00
N LYS A 186 -3.67 -96.33 -23.03
CA LYS A 186 -4.19 -97.59 -23.60
C LYS A 186 -4.08 -97.61 -25.13
N LEU A 187 -4.25 -96.46 -25.78
CA LEU A 187 -4.18 -96.31 -27.24
C LEU A 187 -2.75 -96.14 -27.76
N SER A 188 -1.81 -95.72 -26.91
CA SER A 188 -0.40 -95.62 -27.30
C SER A 188 0.17 -97.04 -27.50
N PRO A 189 0.61 -97.40 -28.72
CA PRO A 189 1.10 -98.73 -29.01
C PRO A 189 2.38 -99.00 -28.19
N LYS A 190 2.43 -100.14 -27.50
CA LYS A 190 3.68 -100.64 -26.91
C LYS A 190 4.71 -100.76 -28.03
N LYS A 191 5.69 -99.86 -28.05
CA LYS A 191 6.88 -100.01 -28.89
C LYS A 191 7.55 -101.34 -28.49
N LYS A 192 7.56 -102.28 -29.43
CA LYS A 192 8.43 -103.47 -29.40
C LYS A 192 9.86 -103.06 -29.68
#